data_AF-A0A1G0R9W5-F1
#
_entry.id   AF-A0A1G0R9W5-F1
#
_cell.length_a   1.000
_cell.length_b   1.000
_cell.length_c   1.000
_cell.angle_alpha   90.00
_cell.angle_beta   90.00
_cell.angle_gamma   90.00
#
_symmetry.space_group_name_H-M   'P 1'
#
loop_
_entity.id
_entity.type
_entity.pdbx_description
1 polymer ?
#
loop_
_entity_poly.entity_id
_entity_poly.type
_entity_poly.pdbx_seq_one_letter_code
_entity_poly.pdbx_strand_id
1 'polypeptide(L)'
;MKKALFLLLFALVPVLTFAQNNQKQDVKILKPSIVLGDLVFVSQTLKSVEIKGEEVDAFMAVDKHITDVLKDMSAQKKTGADTVVIDYPADLAQNTLIFMNRAKLSGQYAVVYKRFVDAIMAAAK
;
A
#
# COMPACT_ATOMS: atom_id res chain seq x y z
N MET A 1 72.50 17.70 -4.03
CA MET A 1 71.77 17.79 -5.32
C MET A 1 70.76 16.65 -5.33
N LYS A 2 69.52 16.92 -4.90
CA LYS A 2 68.33 17.18 -5.73
C LYS A 2 67.84 15.92 -6.48
N LYS A 3 66.58 15.55 -6.19
CA LYS A 3 65.63 14.66 -6.92
C LYS A 3 65.73 13.19 -6.51
N ALA A 4 64.69 12.44 -6.14
CA ALA A 4 63.23 12.60 -6.02
C ALA A 4 62.80 11.41 -5.11
N LEU A 5 61.95 11.47 -4.06
CA LEU A 5 60.59 11.99 -3.88
C LEU A 5 59.58 11.60 -4.97
N PHE A 6 59.33 10.30 -5.14
CA PHE A 6 58.19 9.65 -5.81
C PHE A 6 58.31 8.17 -5.38
N LEU A 7 57.37 7.42 -4.80
CA LEU A 7 55.93 7.37 -4.85
C LEU A 7 55.43 6.74 -3.54
N LEU A 8 54.84 7.57 -2.69
CA LEU A 8 53.96 7.16 -1.61
C LEU A 8 52.55 7.26 -2.21
N LEU A 9 52.09 6.26 -2.94
CA LEU A 9 50.76 6.25 -3.54
C LEU A 9 50.29 4.81 -3.78
N PHE A 10 49.05 4.54 -3.34
CA PHE A 10 48.20 3.42 -3.73
C PHE A 10 48.42 2.03 -3.10
N ALA A 11 47.88 1.88 -1.89
CA ALA A 11 47.06 0.72 -1.55
C ALA A 11 46.04 1.09 -0.45
N LEU A 12 45.27 2.17 -0.67
CA LEU A 12 44.05 2.39 0.10
C LEU A 12 42.98 1.53 -0.57
N VAL A 13 42.71 0.35 -0.01
CA VAL A 13 41.55 -0.46 -0.40
C VAL A 13 40.32 0.27 0.13
N PRO A 14 39.40 0.78 -0.71
CA PRO A 14 38.15 1.29 -0.19
C PRO A 14 37.32 0.09 0.25
N VAL A 15 37.14 -0.06 1.57
CA VAL A 15 36.08 -0.89 2.13
C VAL A 15 34.78 -0.33 1.58
N LEU A 16 34.17 -1.07 0.66
CA LEU A 16 32.80 -0.83 0.21
C LEU A 16 31.88 -1.11 1.40
N THR A 17 31.78 -0.15 2.30
CA THR A 17 30.66 -0.08 3.24
C THR A 17 29.42 0.16 2.39
N PHE A 18 28.70 -0.92 2.09
CA PHE A 18 27.29 -0.84 1.73
C PHE A 18 26.58 -0.18 2.90
N ALA A 19 26.52 1.14 2.87
CA ALA A 19 25.56 1.89 3.64
C ALA A 19 24.19 1.42 3.14
N GLN A 20 23.55 0.52 3.88
CA GLN A 20 22.11 0.36 3.83
C GLN A 20 21.54 1.72 4.24
N ASN A 21 21.33 2.55 3.23
CA ASN A 21 20.58 3.78 3.33
C ASN A 21 19.14 3.35 3.60
N ASN A 22 18.81 3.08 4.87
CA ASN A 22 17.45 3.06 5.37
C ASN A 22 16.93 4.50 5.32
N GLN A 23 16.82 5.06 4.11
CA GLN A 23 15.85 6.09 3.86
C GLN A 23 14.51 5.43 4.15
N LYS A 24 13.95 5.72 5.33
CA LYS A 24 12.52 5.59 5.56
C LYS A 24 11.88 6.39 4.43
N GLN A 25 11.50 5.71 3.34
CA GLN A 25 10.62 6.29 2.35
C GLN A 25 9.42 6.79 3.14
N ASP A 26 9.18 8.09 3.08
CA ASP A 26 8.03 8.70 3.71
C ASP A 26 6.79 8.07 3.05
N VAL A 27 6.15 7.15 3.77
CA VAL A 27 5.00 6.40 3.25
C VAL A 27 3.87 7.41 3.18
N LYS A 28 3.56 7.90 1.97
CA LYS A 28 2.42 8.80 1.75
C LYS A 28 1.15 8.12 2.28
N ILE A 29 0.50 8.72 3.27
CA ILE A 29 -0.77 8.24 3.82
C ILE A 29 -1.90 9.03 3.15
N LEU A 30 -2.84 8.31 2.53
CA LEU A 30 -4.08 8.85 2.00
C LEU A 30 -5.15 8.85 3.08
N LYS A 31 -6.10 9.80 3.01
CA LYS A 31 -7.24 9.86 3.93
C LYS A 31 -8.60 9.80 3.20
N PRO A 32 -8.90 8.70 2.50
CA PRO A 32 -10.17 8.55 1.79
C PRO A 32 -11.37 8.50 2.75
N SER A 33 -12.46 9.13 2.32
CA SER A 33 -13.77 9.06 2.97
C SER A 33 -14.60 7.94 2.33
N ILE A 34 -14.83 6.85 3.06
CA ILE A 34 -15.37 5.58 2.53
C ILE A 34 -16.59 5.15 3.35
N VAL A 35 -17.64 4.68 2.68
CA VAL A 35 -18.77 4.01 3.34
C VAL A 35 -18.32 2.62 3.80
N LEU A 36 -18.50 2.29 5.08
CA LEU A 36 -17.95 1.07 5.66
C LEU A 36 -18.46 -0.20 4.95
N GLY A 37 -19.70 -0.21 4.47
CA GLY A 37 -20.26 -1.29 3.66
C GLY A 37 -19.50 -1.53 2.34
N ASP A 38 -18.93 -0.49 1.74
CA ASP A 38 -18.10 -0.61 0.53
C ASP A 38 -16.76 -1.27 0.86
N LEU A 39 -16.18 -0.93 2.01
CA LEU A 39 -14.94 -1.55 2.46
C LEU A 39 -15.14 -3.04 2.80
N VAL A 40 -16.30 -3.39 3.37
CA VAL A 40 -16.69 -4.80 3.56
C VAL A 40 -16.82 -5.51 2.21
N PHE A 41 -17.45 -4.87 1.22
CA PHE A 41 -17.54 -5.40 -0.14
C PHE A 41 -16.16 -5.61 -0.76
N VAL A 42 -15.23 -4.67 -0.62
CA VAL A 42 -13.85 -4.79 -1.10
C VAL A 42 -13.15 -5.99 -0.43
N SER A 43 -13.22 -6.11 0.90
CA SER A 43 -12.66 -7.26 1.64
C SER A 43 -13.19 -8.59 1.13
N GLN A 44 -14.50 -8.69 0.88
CA GLN A 44 -15.12 -9.90 0.34
C GLN A 44 -14.69 -10.17 -1.11
N THR A 45 -14.61 -9.13 -1.92
CA THR A 45 -14.23 -9.22 -3.33
C THR A 45 -12.79 -9.70 -3.49
N LEU A 46 -11.86 -9.18 -2.67
CA LEU A 46 -10.44 -9.57 -2.70
C LEU A 46 -10.24 -11.08 -2.52
N LYS A 47 -11.09 -11.75 -1.75
CA LYS A 47 -11.04 -13.21 -1.54
C LYS A 47 -11.30 -14.02 -2.81
N SER A 48 -11.88 -13.41 -3.85
CA SER A 48 -12.14 -14.04 -5.14
C SER A 48 -11.08 -13.76 -6.20
N VAL A 49 -10.10 -12.91 -5.89
CA VAL A 49 -9.05 -12.50 -6.84
C VAL A 49 -7.97 -13.57 -6.92
N GLU A 50 -7.60 -13.94 -8.14
CA GLU A 50 -6.43 -14.78 -8.40
C GLU A 50 -5.15 -13.94 -8.32
N ILE A 51 -4.18 -14.44 -7.57
CA ILE A 51 -2.87 -13.81 -7.37
C ILE A 51 -1.76 -14.72 -7.87
N LYS A 52 -0.67 -14.12 -8.35
CA LYS A 52 0.58 -14.83 -8.63
C LYS A 52 1.38 -15.01 -7.35
N GLY A 53 2.32 -15.96 -7.36
CA GLY A 53 3.23 -16.20 -6.23
C GLY A 53 4.03 -14.96 -5.81
N GLU A 54 4.44 -14.13 -6.78
CA GLU A 54 5.16 -12.87 -6.52
C GLU A 54 4.30 -11.79 -5.85
N GLU A 55 2.97 -11.95 -5.84
CA GLU A 55 2.02 -10.96 -5.34
C GLU A 55 1.50 -11.30 -3.93
N VAL A 56 1.90 -12.45 -3.38
CA VAL A 56 1.38 -12.97 -2.09
C VAL A 56 1.59 -11.97 -0.96
N ASP A 57 2.80 -11.42 -0.82
CA ASP A 57 3.10 -10.47 0.26
C ASP A 57 2.30 -9.17 0.12
N ALA A 58 2.18 -8.64 -1.10
CA ALA A 58 1.39 -7.45 -1.38
C ALA A 58 -0.11 -7.68 -1.10
N PHE A 59 -0.63 -8.84 -1.47
CA PHE A 59 -2.01 -9.24 -1.18
C PHE A 59 -2.24 -9.37 0.32
N MET A 60 -1.36 -10.06 1.04
CA MET A 60 -1.46 -10.23 2.49
C MET A 60 -1.40 -8.89 3.22
N ALA A 61 -0.58 -7.95 2.77
CA ALA A 61 -0.52 -6.61 3.35
C ALA A 61 -1.85 -5.84 3.18
N VAL A 62 -2.46 -5.93 2.01
CA VAL A 62 -3.78 -5.34 1.73
C VAL A 62 -4.88 -5.99 2.58
N ASP A 63 -4.96 -7.33 2.59
CA ASP A 63 -5.98 -8.07 3.35
C ASP A 63 -5.88 -7.77 4.86
N LYS A 64 -4.64 -7.76 5.39
CA LYS A 64 -4.39 -7.42 6.78
C LYS A 64 -4.84 -5.99 7.09
N HIS A 65 -4.43 -5.01 6.28
CA HIS A 65 -4.77 -3.62 6.51
C HIS A 65 -6.29 -3.39 6.51
N ILE A 66 -7.00 -3.92 5.52
CA ILE A 66 -8.47 -3.80 5.45
C ILE A 66 -9.12 -4.50 6.63
N THR A 67 -8.64 -5.68 7.01
CA THR A 67 -9.16 -6.43 8.17
C THR A 67 -8.97 -5.66 9.47
N ASP A 68 -7.80 -5.07 9.69
CA ASP A 68 -7.51 -4.24 10.88
C ASP A 68 -8.46 -3.03 10.93
N VAL A 69 -8.62 -2.31 9.81
CA VAL A 69 -9.54 -1.17 9.72
C VAL A 69 -10.98 -1.60 10.04
N LEU A 70 -11.47 -2.68 9.44
CA LEU A 70 -12.82 -3.19 9.70
C LEU A 70 -13.02 -3.59 11.17
N LYS A 71 -12.00 -4.20 11.79
CA LYS A 71 -12.02 -4.57 13.20
C LYS A 71 -12.07 -3.33 14.10
N ASP A 72 -11.27 -2.31 13.80
CA ASP A 72 -11.24 -1.06 14.55
C ASP A 72 -12.56 -0.29 14.44
N MET A 73 -13.16 -0.25 13.24
CA MET A 73 -14.48 0.37 13.04
C MET A 73 -15.58 -0.41 13.76
N SER A 74 -15.53 -1.74 13.78
CA SER A 74 -16.45 -2.58 14.54
C SER A 74 -16.31 -2.35 16.05
N ALA A 75 -15.09 -2.24 16.57
CA ALA A 75 -14.83 -1.91 17.98
C ALA A 75 -15.40 -0.52 18.36
N GLN A 76 -15.40 0.42 17.42
CA GLN A 76 -16.04 1.73 17.54
C GLN A 76 -17.57 1.71 17.31
N LYS A 77 -18.17 0.52 17.16
CA LYS A 77 -19.62 0.32 16.90
C LYS A 77 -20.12 1.02 15.64
N LYS A 78 -19.23 1.20 14.64
CA LYS A 78 -19.63 1.68 13.31
C LYS A 78 -20.34 0.56 12.55
N THR A 79 -21.26 0.96 11.70
CA THR A 79 -22.14 0.12 10.89
C THR A 79 -21.83 0.28 9.41
N GLY A 80 -22.32 -0.63 8.57
CA GLY A 80 -22.09 -0.57 7.12
C GLY A 80 -22.62 0.69 6.43
N ALA A 81 -23.50 1.45 7.07
CA ALA A 81 -24.02 2.71 6.55
C ALA A 81 -23.15 3.93 6.89
N ASP A 82 -22.22 3.79 7.84
CA ASP A 82 -21.37 4.90 8.28
C ASP A 82 -20.29 5.22 7.25
N THR A 83 -20.07 6.52 7.02
CA THR A 83 -18.92 7.03 6.28
C THR A 83 -17.78 7.29 7.25
N VAL A 84 -16.59 6.77 6.94
CA VAL A 84 -15.40 6.86 7.78
C VAL A 84 -14.21 7.38 6.97
N VAL A 85 -13.35 8.16 7.61
CA VAL A 85 -12.05 8.55 7.06
C VAL A 85 -11.02 7.59 7.60
N ILE A 86 -10.28 6.92 6.71
CA ILE A 86 -9.29 5.91 7.09
C ILE A 86 -7.89 6.35 6.68
N ASP A 87 -6.89 6.02 7.49
CA ASP A 87 -5.49 6.21 7.13
C ASP A 87 -5.07 5.05 6.23
N TYR A 88 -4.88 5.33 4.94
CA TYR A 88 -4.60 4.33 3.92
C TYR A 88 -3.23 4.61 3.29
N PRO A 89 -2.18 3.82 3.59
CA PRO A 89 -0.89 3.92 2.90
C PRO A 89 -1.06 3.85 1.38
N ALA A 90 -0.41 4.77 0.64
CA ALA A 90 -0.65 4.95 -0.79
C ALA A 90 -0.26 3.72 -1.62
N ASP A 91 0.77 2.98 -1.20
CA ASP A 91 1.18 1.71 -1.78
C ASP A 91 0.11 0.63 -1.61
N LEU A 92 -0.47 0.51 -0.41
CA LEU A 92 -1.57 -0.43 -0.15
C LEU A 92 -2.83 -0.03 -0.91
N ALA A 93 -3.14 1.27 -1.02
CA ALA A 93 -4.27 1.75 -1.80
C ALA A 93 -4.10 1.38 -3.28
N GLN A 94 -2.91 1.60 -3.85
CA GLN A 94 -2.61 1.22 -5.23
C GLN A 94 -2.71 -0.30 -5.45
N ASN A 95 -2.16 -1.10 -4.55
CA ASN A 95 -2.26 -2.57 -4.63
C ASN A 95 -3.71 -3.05 -4.54
N THR A 96 -4.51 -2.43 -3.66
CA THR A 96 -5.94 -2.73 -3.55
C THR A 96 -6.66 -2.48 -4.86
N LEU A 97 -6.41 -1.33 -5.51
CA LEU A 97 -6.99 -1.04 -6.82
C LEU A 97 -6.55 -2.04 -7.89
N ILE A 98 -5.28 -2.45 -7.89
CA ILE A 98 -4.74 -3.45 -8.83
C ILE A 98 -5.47 -4.79 -8.67
N PHE A 99 -5.63 -5.27 -7.42
CA PHE A 99 -6.33 -6.53 -7.16
C PHE A 99 -7.83 -6.43 -7.48
N MET A 100 -8.48 -5.34 -7.06
CA MET A 100 -9.90 -5.11 -7.32
C MET A 100 -10.21 -5.01 -8.82
N ASN A 101 -9.29 -4.49 -9.65
CA ASN A 101 -9.45 -4.43 -11.11
C ASN A 101 -9.48 -5.82 -11.78
N ARG A 102 -9.03 -6.87 -11.10
CA ARG A 102 -9.09 -8.26 -11.59
C ARG A 102 -10.38 -8.98 -11.20
N ALA A 103 -11.15 -8.40 -10.27
CA ALA A 103 -12.37 -9.02 -9.78
C ALA A 103 -13.47 -9.03 -10.85
N LYS A 104 -14.20 -10.15 -10.93
CA LYS A 104 -15.42 -10.25 -11.75
C LYS A 104 -16.62 -9.85 -10.90
N LEU A 105 -17.29 -8.78 -11.27
CA LEU A 105 -18.38 -8.20 -10.48
C LEU A 105 -19.72 -8.36 -11.19
N SER A 106 -20.75 -8.74 -10.43
CA SER A 106 -22.14 -8.56 -10.88
C SER A 106 -22.45 -7.07 -11.01
N GLY A 107 -23.26 -6.70 -12.00
CA GLY A 107 -23.63 -5.31 -12.27
C GLY A 107 -24.26 -4.59 -11.07
N GLN A 108 -24.93 -5.32 -10.17
CA GLN A 108 -25.48 -4.74 -8.93
C GLN A 108 -24.43 -4.08 -8.03
N TYR A 109 -23.16 -4.48 -8.14
CA TYR A 109 -22.05 -3.95 -7.36
C TYR A 109 -21.28 -2.83 -8.06
N ALA A 110 -21.66 -2.46 -9.30
CA ALA A 110 -20.94 -1.45 -10.08
C ALA A 110 -20.86 -0.09 -9.34
N VAL A 111 -21.96 0.32 -8.70
CA VAL A 111 -22.00 1.57 -7.92
C VAL A 111 -21.09 1.51 -6.70
N VAL A 112 -21.07 0.39 -5.99
CA VAL A 112 -20.22 0.17 -4.80
C VAL A 112 -18.74 0.22 -5.19
N TYR A 113 -18.36 -0.49 -6.26
CA TYR A 113 -17.01 -0.46 -6.79
C TYR A 113 -16.58 0.95 -7.20
N LYS A 114 -17.41 1.64 -8.00
CA LYS A 114 -17.13 3.00 -8.48
C LYS A 114 -16.92 3.97 -7.32
N ARG A 115 -17.78 3.90 -6.30
CA ARG A 115 -17.71 4.77 -5.11
C ARG A 115 -16.42 4.55 -4.31
N PHE A 116 -16.02 3.30 -4.12
CA PHE A 116 -14.74 2.99 -3.46
C PHE A 116 -13.55 3.54 -4.25
N VAL A 117 -13.48 3.27 -5.56
CA VAL A 117 -12.39 3.75 -6.42
C VAL A 117 -12.33 5.29 -6.41
N ASP A 118 -13.47 5.96 -6.55
CA ASP A 118 -13.54 7.41 -6.54
C ASP A 118 -13.07 8.01 -5.21
N ALA A 119 -13.38 7.38 -4.07
CA ALA A 119 -12.91 7.83 -2.76
C ALA A 119 -11.38 7.75 -2.63
N ILE A 120 -10.76 6.67 -3.10
CA ILE A 120 -9.30 6.54 -3.13
C ILE A 120 -8.67 7.60 -4.04
N MET A 121 -9.22 7.76 -5.26
CA MET A 121 -8.70 8.73 -6.22
C MET A 121 -8.88 10.17 -5.76
N ALA A 122 -9.97 10.48 -5.05
CA ALA A 122 -10.19 11.79 -4.47
C ALA A 122 -9.17 12.12 -3.37
N ALA A 123 -8.79 11.15 -2.55
CA ALA A 123 -7.78 11.33 -1.51
C ALA A 123 -6.33 11.37 -2.02
N ALA A 124 -6.10 10.91 -3.26
CA ALA A 124 -4.79 10.91 -3.89
C ALA A 124 -4.42 12.26 -4.55
N LYS A 125 -5.43 13.07 -4.88
CA LYS A 125 -5.30 14.43 -5.42
C LYS A 125 -4.77 15.40 -4.37
#